data_AF-A0A2S8FH17-F1
#
_entry.id   AF-A0A2S8FH17-F1
#
_cell.length_a   1.000
_cell.length_b   1.000
_cell.length_c   1.000
_cell.angle_alpha   90.00
_cell.angle_beta   90.00
_cell.angle_gamma   90.00
#
_symmetry.space_group_name_H-M   'P 1'
#
loop_
_entity.id
_entity.type
_entity.pdbx_description
1 polymer ?
#
loop_
_entity_poly.entity_id
_entity_poly.type
_entity_poly.pdbx_seq_one_letter_code
_entity_poly.pdbx_strand_id
1 'polypeptide(L)'
;MRTIILAVLLLLASAQVVTAQQVNYIGPGNVRMPEGLVSYMQFLQKEQLESLKLFTTYLEKRVEEKAVPEGILLNVKSIYATAQLRASDDPAVKQQMLDELVELDKKRLQLDEQTPNATWYGVNRVEIGKMMKAEHEAFRKEAEQPKQAPPRKTR
;
A
#
# COMPACT_ATOMS: atom_id res chain seq x y z
N MET A 1 16.43 0.41 -2.99
CA MET A 1 15.63 1.65 -3.09
C MET A 1 14.49 1.57 -4.11
N ARG A 2 14.60 0.76 -5.19
CA ARG A 2 13.47 0.42 -6.10
C ARG A 2 12.16 -0.07 -5.43
N THR A 3 12.26 -0.61 -4.22
CA THR A 3 11.16 -1.21 -3.45
C THR A 3 10.30 -0.19 -2.68
N ILE A 4 10.80 1.01 -2.39
CA ILE A 4 10.02 2.09 -1.73
C ILE A 4 9.12 2.81 -2.75
N ILE A 5 9.50 2.80 -4.02
CA ILE A 5 8.66 3.34 -5.11
C ILE A 5 7.48 2.40 -5.37
N LEU A 6 7.69 1.07 -5.26
CA LEU A 6 6.62 0.08 -5.37
C LEU A 6 5.57 0.25 -4.25
N ALA A 7 6.03 0.52 -3.02
CA ALA A 7 5.19 0.79 -1.85
C ALA A 7 4.15 1.88 -2.09
N VAL A 8 4.62 3.01 -2.61
CA VAL A 8 3.82 4.23 -2.77
C VAL A 8 2.88 4.10 -3.97
N LEU A 9 3.32 3.41 -5.04
CA LEU A 9 2.45 3.07 -6.17
C LEU A 9 1.33 2.08 -5.77
N LEU A 10 1.59 1.14 -4.87
CA LEU A 10 0.58 0.24 -4.29
C LEU A 10 -0.41 0.98 -3.38
N LEU A 11 0.06 1.93 -2.58
CA LEU A 11 -0.77 2.83 -1.78
C LEU A 11 -1.72 3.67 -2.65
N LEU A 12 -1.23 4.23 -3.77
CA LEU A 12 -2.04 4.99 -4.71
C LEU A 12 -3.05 4.12 -5.49
N ALA A 13 -2.69 2.87 -5.81
CA ALA A 13 -3.62 1.92 -6.44
C ALA A 13 -4.77 1.52 -5.49
N SER A 14 -4.53 1.47 -4.17
CA SER A 14 -5.56 1.13 -3.18
C SER A 14 -6.63 2.21 -2.99
N ALA A 15 -6.35 3.46 -3.35
CA ALA A 15 -7.33 4.56 -3.30
C ALA A 15 -8.39 4.47 -4.41
N GLN A 16 -8.14 3.69 -5.48
CA GLN A 16 -9.08 3.55 -6.60
C GLN A 16 -10.02 2.34 -6.47
N VAL A 17 -9.86 1.49 -5.45
CA VAL A 17 -10.68 0.29 -5.21
C VAL A 17 -11.89 0.61 -4.32
N VAL A 18 -12.59 1.71 -4.59
CA VAL A 18 -13.86 2.05 -3.91
C VAL A 18 -15.06 1.50 -4.68
N THR A 19 -14.88 0.99 -5.90
CA THR A 19 -16.00 0.62 -6.79
C THR A 19 -16.47 -0.84 -6.70
N ALA A 20 -15.76 -1.73 -6.01
CA ALA A 20 -16.09 -3.17 -6.01
C ALA A 20 -17.16 -3.58 -4.99
N GLN A 21 -17.38 -2.82 -3.90
CA GLN A 21 -18.31 -3.22 -2.83
C GLN A 21 -19.77 -2.81 -3.07
N GLN A 22 -20.10 -2.11 -4.16
CA GLN A 22 -21.46 -1.59 -4.41
C GLN A 22 -22.31 -2.43 -5.38
N VAL A 23 -21.86 -3.60 -5.83
CA VAL A 23 -22.47 -4.23 -7.03
C VAL A 23 -23.56 -5.28 -6.74
N ASN A 24 -24.05 -5.38 -5.49
CA ASN A 24 -25.20 -6.21 -5.15
C ASN A 24 -26.42 -5.39 -4.70
N TYR A 25 -26.64 -4.19 -5.24
CA TYR A 25 -27.97 -3.58 -5.15
C TYR A 25 -28.89 -4.33 -6.13
N ILE A 26 -30.03 -4.84 -5.66
CA ILE A 26 -31.08 -5.43 -6.50
C ILE A 26 -32.27 -4.47 -6.44
N GLY A 27 -32.30 -3.52 -7.38
CA GLY A 27 -33.45 -2.69 -7.70
C GLY A 27 -33.98 -3.05 -9.10
N PRO A 28 -35.25 -2.75 -9.41
CA PRO A 28 -35.84 -3.10 -10.71
C PRO A 28 -35.15 -2.30 -11.81
N GLY A 29 -34.38 -2.98 -12.66
CA GLY A 29 -33.56 -2.39 -13.74
C GLY A 29 -32.10 -2.85 -13.80
N ASN A 30 -31.64 -3.73 -12.90
CA ASN A 30 -30.22 -4.07 -12.82
C ASN A 30 -29.77 -5.16 -13.81
N VAL A 31 -28.79 -4.78 -14.63
CA VAL A 31 -27.98 -5.69 -15.44
C VAL A 31 -27.11 -6.51 -14.47
N ARG A 32 -27.37 -7.82 -14.39
CA ARG A 32 -26.52 -8.75 -13.66
C ARG A 32 -25.14 -8.74 -14.32
N MET A 33 -24.08 -8.45 -13.56
CA MET A 33 -22.74 -8.53 -14.12
C MET A 33 -22.47 -9.97 -14.59
N PRO A 34 -21.85 -10.17 -15.78
CA PRO A 34 -21.50 -11.49 -16.25
C PRO A 34 -20.66 -12.24 -15.22
N GLU A 35 -20.91 -13.54 -15.01
CA GLU A 35 -20.20 -14.36 -14.02
C GLU A 35 -18.67 -14.33 -14.21
N GLY A 36 -18.22 -14.22 -15.47
CA GLY A 36 -16.80 -14.05 -15.80
C GLY A 36 -16.19 -12.74 -15.27
N LEU A 37 -16.96 -11.64 -15.27
CA LEU A 37 -16.50 -10.35 -14.74
C LEU A 37 -16.42 -10.38 -13.21
N VAL A 38 -17.41 -10.98 -12.54
CA VAL A 38 -17.40 -11.16 -11.08
C VAL A 38 -16.19 -12.00 -10.64
N SER A 39 -15.96 -13.12 -11.32
CA SER A 39 -14.82 -14.01 -11.04
C SER A 39 -13.48 -13.31 -11.26
N TYR A 40 -13.35 -12.51 -12.32
CA TYR A 40 -12.16 -11.72 -12.59
C TYR A 40 -11.92 -10.62 -11.54
N MET A 41 -12.96 -9.93 -11.09
CA MET A 41 -12.86 -8.94 -10.02
C MET A 41 -12.42 -9.57 -8.69
N GLN A 42 -12.95 -10.74 -8.34
CA GLN A 42 -12.52 -11.49 -7.17
C GLN A 42 -11.06 -11.95 -7.29
N PHE A 43 -10.63 -12.38 -8.48
CA PHE A 43 -9.24 -12.70 -8.75
C PHE A 43 -8.32 -11.49 -8.54
N LEU A 44 -8.66 -10.33 -9.11
CA LEU A 44 -7.89 -9.10 -8.92
C LEU A 44 -7.82 -8.67 -7.45
N GLN A 45 -8.92 -8.80 -6.71
CA GLN A 45 -8.95 -8.50 -5.27
C GLN A 45 -8.00 -9.41 -4.49
N LYS A 46 -7.92 -10.71 -4.82
CA LYS A 46 -6.97 -11.66 -4.21
C LYS A 46 -5.52 -11.28 -4.53
N GLU A 47 -5.21 -10.97 -5.78
CA GLU A 47 -3.87 -10.52 -6.19
C GLU A 47 -3.45 -9.23 -5.44
N GLN A 48 -4.37 -8.28 -5.27
CA GLN A 48 -4.12 -7.06 -4.50
C GLN A 48 -3.84 -7.35 -3.02
N LEU A 49 -4.60 -8.27 -2.41
CA LEU A 49 -4.37 -8.68 -1.02
C LEU A 49 -3.02 -9.38 -0.84
N GLU A 50 -2.65 -10.29 -1.75
CA GLU A 50 -1.33 -10.94 -1.71
C GLU A 50 -0.20 -9.93 -1.92
N SER A 51 -0.37 -8.98 -2.84
CA SER A 51 0.63 -7.91 -3.02
C SER A 51 0.77 -7.03 -1.77
N LEU A 52 -0.33 -6.69 -1.10
CA LEU A 52 -0.31 -5.92 0.16
C LEU A 52 0.35 -6.71 1.29
N LYS A 53 0.09 -8.02 1.37
CA LYS A 53 0.73 -8.92 2.34
C LYS A 53 2.24 -8.96 2.15
N LEU A 54 2.70 -9.24 0.93
CA LEU A 54 4.12 -9.25 0.59
C LEU A 54 4.79 -7.91 0.89
N PHE A 55 4.09 -6.81 0.56
CA PHE A 55 4.59 -5.49 0.83
C PHE A 55 4.70 -5.18 2.33
N THR A 56 3.73 -5.64 3.13
CA THR A 56 3.76 -5.55 4.59
C THR A 56 4.95 -6.31 5.16
N THR A 57 5.17 -7.57 4.76
CA THR A 57 6.32 -8.38 5.18
C THR A 57 7.66 -7.75 4.78
N TYR A 58 7.73 -7.17 3.58
CA TYR A 58 8.91 -6.42 3.16
C TYR A 58 9.17 -5.22 4.08
N LEU A 59 8.13 -4.47 4.47
CA LEU A 59 8.27 -3.34 5.36
C LEU A 59 8.67 -3.73 6.78
N GLU A 60 8.19 -4.86 7.31
CA GLU A 60 8.60 -5.39 8.61
C GLU A 60 10.12 -5.51 8.68
N LYS A 61 10.71 -6.17 7.68
CA LYS A 61 12.16 -6.28 7.54
C LYS A 61 12.86 -4.92 7.44
N ARG A 62 12.26 -3.96 6.74
CA ARG A 62 12.86 -2.62 6.60
C ARG A 62 12.81 -1.78 7.87
N VAL A 63 11.79 -1.96 8.70
CA VAL A 63 11.71 -1.32 10.02
C VAL A 63 12.74 -1.95 10.94
N GLU A 64 12.91 -3.28 10.92
CA GLU A 64 13.98 -3.97 11.67
C GLU A 64 15.38 -3.46 11.28
N GLU A 65 15.60 -3.23 9.98
CA GLU A 65 16.83 -2.63 9.44
C GLU A 65 16.97 -1.12 9.74
N LYS A 66 15.97 -0.49 10.41
CA LYS A 66 15.86 0.97 10.63
C LYS A 66 15.91 1.80 9.34
N ALA A 67 15.63 1.18 8.21
CA ALA A 67 15.61 1.82 6.89
C ALA A 67 14.29 2.55 6.64
N VAL A 68 13.24 2.20 7.38
CA VAL A 68 11.89 2.78 7.27
C VAL A 68 11.35 3.06 8.68
N PRO A 69 10.71 4.22 8.93
CA PRO A 69 10.03 4.49 10.19
C PRO A 69 8.89 3.51 10.47
N GLU A 70 8.75 3.09 11.73
CA GLU A 70 7.70 2.16 12.17
C GLU A 70 6.28 2.65 11.82
N GLY A 71 6.03 3.95 11.87
CA GLY A 71 4.75 4.54 11.47
C GLY A 71 4.29 4.18 10.05
N ILE A 72 5.23 4.03 9.11
CA ILE A 72 4.92 3.62 7.74
C ILE A 72 4.41 2.17 7.73
N LEU A 73 5.03 1.28 8.51
CA LEU A 73 4.57 -0.10 8.65
C LEU A 73 3.18 -0.17 9.28
N LEU A 74 2.93 0.59 10.34
CA LEU A 74 1.60 0.66 10.97
C LEU A 74 0.53 1.18 9.99
N ASN A 75 0.89 2.13 9.13
CA ASN A 75 0.03 2.61 8.04
C ASN A 75 -0.36 1.50 7.07
N VAL A 76 0.64 0.75 6.60
CA VAL A 76 0.42 -0.31 5.62
C VAL A 76 -0.33 -1.50 6.21
N LYS A 77 -0.06 -1.89 7.46
CA LYS A 77 -0.80 -2.95 8.17
C LYS A 77 -2.30 -2.66 8.26
N SER A 78 -2.67 -1.40 8.54
CA SER A 78 -4.09 -1.02 8.59
C SER A 78 -4.75 -0.99 7.22
N ILE A 79 -4.03 -0.60 6.16
CA ILE A 79 -4.55 -0.68 4.79
C ILE A 79 -4.81 -2.14 4.43
N TYR A 80 -3.88 -3.04 4.79
CA TYR A 80 -4.04 -4.46 4.58
C TYR A 80 -5.23 -5.04 5.36
N ALA A 81 -5.33 -4.76 6.67
CA ALA A 81 -6.46 -5.20 7.50
C ALA A 81 -7.80 -4.64 6.99
N THR A 82 -7.84 -3.39 6.55
CA THR A 82 -9.04 -2.78 5.93
C THR A 82 -9.40 -3.47 4.62
N ALA A 83 -8.42 -3.83 3.79
CA ALA A 83 -8.66 -4.55 2.55
C ALA A 83 -9.20 -5.97 2.83
N GLN A 84 -8.67 -6.67 3.83
CA GLN A 84 -9.16 -7.99 4.27
C GLN A 84 -10.58 -7.91 4.83
N LEU A 85 -10.86 -6.91 5.67
CA LEU A 85 -12.20 -6.63 6.20
C LEU A 85 -13.23 -6.44 5.06
N ARG A 86 -12.82 -5.74 4.00
CA ARG A 86 -13.68 -5.47 2.83
C ARG A 86 -13.85 -6.67 1.90
N ALA A 87 -12.87 -7.54 1.84
CA ALA A 87 -12.86 -8.71 0.95
C ALA A 87 -13.50 -9.95 1.57
N SER A 88 -13.58 -10.03 2.90
CA SER A 88 -14.22 -11.14 3.59
C SER A 88 -15.72 -10.91 3.73
N ASP A 89 -16.51 -11.97 3.61
CA ASP A 89 -17.92 -12.00 4.03
C ASP A 89 -18.13 -12.74 5.36
N ASP A 90 -17.09 -13.41 5.87
CA ASP A 90 -17.13 -14.15 7.13
C ASP A 90 -17.16 -13.17 8.33
N PRO A 91 -18.23 -13.20 9.16
CA PRO A 91 -18.35 -12.35 10.34
C PRO A 91 -17.20 -12.49 11.34
N ALA A 92 -16.66 -13.70 11.52
CA ALA A 92 -15.56 -13.93 12.46
C ALA A 92 -14.28 -13.25 11.99
N VAL A 93 -13.97 -13.36 10.70
CA VAL A 93 -12.84 -12.66 10.08
C VAL A 93 -13.03 -11.15 10.16
N LYS A 94 -14.25 -10.65 9.90
CA LYS A 94 -14.53 -9.21 10.01
C LYS A 94 -14.27 -8.69 11.43
N GLN A 95 -14.74 -9.41 12.44
CA GLN A 95 -14.51 -9.02 13.84
C GLN A 95 -13.01 -8.99 14.16
N GLN A 96 -12.28 -10.04 13.77
CA GLN A 96 -10.82 -10.10 13.98
C GLN A 96 -10.10 -8.91 13.34
N MET A 97 -10.47 -8.55 12.11
CA MET A 97 -9.85 -7.41 11.41
C MET A 97 -10.20 -6.06 12.04
N LEU A 98 -11.42 -5.91 12.56
CA LEU A 98 -11.81 -4.71 13.32
C LEU A 98 -10.99 -4.58 14.61
N ASP A 99 -10.81 -5.67 15.34
CA ASP A 99 -10.01 -5.69 16.56
C ASP A 99 -8.54 -5.35 16.25
N GLU A 100 -7.99 -5.90 15.16
CA GLU A 100 -6.63 -5.57 14.69
C GLU A 100 -6.50 -4.08 14.32
N LEU A 101 -7.50 -3.51 13.64
CA LEU A 101 -7.50 -2.08 13.30
C LEU A 101 -7.50 -1.19 14.53
N VAL A 102 -8.25 -1.56 15.58
CA VAL A 102 -8.25 -0.83 16.86
C VAL A 102 -6.86 -0.90 17.52
N GLU A 103 -6.22 -2.06 17.55
CA GLU A 103 -4.89 -2.21 18.12
C GLU A 103 -3.82 -1.44 17.32
N LEU A 104 -3.93 -1.42 16.00
CA LEU A 104 -3.05 -0.62 15.15
C LEU A 104 -3.21 0.89 15.40
N ASP A 105 -4.45 1.35 15.61
CA ASP A 105 -4.72 2.76 15.89
C ASP A 105 -4.17 3.18 17.26
N LYS A 106 -4.32 2.33 18.29
CA LYS A 106 -3.70 2.56 19.60
C LYS A 106 -2.18 2.70 19.50
N LYS A 107 -1.51 1.79 18.78
CA LYS A 107 -0.04 1.83 18.59
C LYS A 107 0.42 3.10 17.89
N ARG A 108 -0.35 3.54 16.90
CA ARG A 108 -0.11 4.79 16.17
C ARG A 108 -0.21 6.02 17.06
N LEU A 109 -1.25 6.09 17.89
CA LEU A 109 -1.42 7.19 18.85
C LEU A 109 -0.27 7.22 19.86
N GLN A 110 0.12 6.06 20.41
CA GLN A 110 1.28 5.96 21.30
C GLN A 110 2.57 6.42 20.62
N LEU A 111 2.78 6.05 19.36
CA LEU A 111 3.96 6.46 18.60
C LEU A 111 3.99 7.98 18.36
N ASP A 112 2.84 8.60 18.12
CA ASP A 112 2.73 10.06 17.99
C ASP A 112 3.00 10.79 19.31
N GLU A 113 2.48 10.28 20.43
CA GLU A 113 2.75 10.85 21.75
C GLU A 113 4.24 10.82 22.12
N GLN A 114 4.97 9.80 21.66
CA GLN A 114 6.38 9.61 21.94
C GLN A 114 7.31 10.39 21.00
N THR A 115 6.78 10.94 19.90
CA THR A 115 7.60 11.61 18.89
C THR A 115 7.56 13.13 19.08
N PRO A 116 8.71 13.80 19.35
CA PRO A 116 8.73 15.25 19.47
C PRO A 116 8.45 15.89 18.10
N ASN A 117 7.47 16.81 18.06
CA ASN A 117 6.88 17.52 16.91
C ASN A 117 5.64 16.84 16.28
N ALA A 118 4.85 17.63 15.54
CA ALA A 118 3.67 17.17 14.78
C ALA A 118 4.07 16.24 13.63
N THR A 119 4.44 15.01 13.98
CA THR A 119 4.60 13.89 13.06
C THR A 119 3.27 13.18 12.90
N TRP A 120 3.11 12.41 11.82
CA TRP A 120 1.93 11.59 11.63
C TRP A 120 2.31 10.14 11.85
N TYR A 121 1.90 9.60 12.98
CA TYR A 121 2.34 8.32 13.52
C TYR A 121 3.86 8.19 13.57
N GLY A 122 4.55 9.18 14.15
CA GLY A 122 6.02 9.20 14.23
C GLY A 122 6.74 9.47 12.90
N VAL A 123 5.99 9.81 11.83
CA VAL A 123 6.54 10.12 10.51
C VAL A 123 6.62 11.62 10.26
N ASN A 124 7.84 12.14 10.06
CA ASN A 124 8.05 13.54 9.66
C ASN A 124 7.72 13.76 8.17
N ARG A 125 6.55 14.35 7.90
CA ARG A 125 6.06 14.60 6.52
C ARG A 125 6.98 15.52 5.72
N VAL A 126 7.67 16.46 6.36
CA VAL A 126 8.60 17.38 5.69
C VAL A 126 9.83 16.63 5.19
N GLU A 127 10.37 15.72 6.01
CA GLU A 127 11.51 14.89 5.63
C GLU A 127 11.15 13.88 4.55
N ILE A 128 9.98 13.23 4.65
CA ILE A 128 9.48 12.39 3.55
C ILE A 128 9.37 13.19 2.26
N GLY A 129 8.78 14.38 2.30
CA GLY A 129 8.66 15.24 1.12
C GLY A 129 10.02 15.60 0.52
N LYS A 130 11.04 15.83 1.35
CA LYS A 130 12.42 16.08 0.89
C LYS A 130 13.04 14.84 0.26
N MET A 131 12.91 13.67 0.89
CA MET A 131 13.42 12.40 0.36
C MET A 131 12.77 12.06 -0.99
N MET A 132 11.46 12.20 -1.11
CA MET A 132 10.73 11.93 -2.36
C MET A 132 11.16 12.87 -3.48
N LYS A 133 11.37 14.16 -3.20
CA LYS A 133 11.89 15.12 -4.19
C LYS A 133 13.30 14.75 -4.64
N ALA A 134 14.18 14.40 -3.71
CA ALA A 134 15.55 13.98 -4.03
C ALA A 134 15.59 12.71 -4.87
N GLU A 135 14.77 11.70 -4.55
CA GLU A 135 14.60 10.47 -5.33
C GLU A 135 14.05 10.76 -6.73
N HIS A 136 13.02 11.60 -6.84
CA HIS A 136 12.48 11.99 -8.14
C HIS A 136 13.51 12.70 -9.02
N GLU A 137 14.32 13.59 -8.44
CA GLU A 137 15.41 14.25 -9.16
C GLU A 137 16.52 13.28 -9.56
N ALA A 138 16.87 12.33 -8.69
CA ALA A 138 17.87 11.30 -8.99
C ALA A 138 17.40 10.40 -10.15
N PHE A 139 16.14 9.94 -10.09
CA PHE A 139 15.53 9.15 -11.15
C PHE A 139 15.44 9.92 -12.46
N ARG A 140 15.03 11.19 -12.43
CA ARG A 140 15.00 12.05 -13.62
C ARG A 140 16.39 12.15 -14.26
N LYS A 141 17.43 12.39 -13.46
CA LYS A 141 18.82 12.47 -13.96
C LYS A 141 19.30 11.13 -14.55
N GLU A 142 18.94 10.00 -13.95
CA GLU A 142 19.27 8.66 -14.47
C GLU A 142 18.52 8.36 -15.77
N ALA A 143 17.26 8.77 -15.88
CA ALA A 143 16.45 8.61 -17.08
C ALA A 143 16.89 9.52 -18.24
N GLU A 144 17.43 10.71 -17.92
CA GLU A 144 17.98 11.67 -18.88
C GLU A 144 19.42 11.33 -19.33
N GLN A 145 20.11 10.41 -18.64
CA GLN A 145 21.42 9.94 -19.08
C GLN A 145 21.27 9.10 -20.35
N PRO A 146 21.94 9.47 -21.46
CA PRO A 146 21.89 8.68 -22.68
C PRO A 146 22.44 7.28 -22.38
N LYS A 147 21.67 6.23 -22.70
CA LYS A 147 22.14 4.84 -22.65
C LYS A 147 23.45 4.76 -23.42
N GLN A 148 24.57 4.55 -22.72
CA GLN A 148 25.84 4.31 -23.39
C GLN A 148 25.65 3.09 -24.28
N ALA A 149 25.71 3.32 -25.60
CA ALA A 149 25.70 2.23 -26.56
C ALA A 149 26.86 1.28 -26.21
N PRO A 150 26.63 -0.04 -26.18
CA PRO A 150 27.70 -0.98 -25.87
C PRO A 150 28.87 -0.76 -26.84
N PRO A 151 30.12 -0.82 -26.37
CA PRO A 151 31.28 -0.58 -27.20
C PRO A 151 31.23 -1.54 -28.40
N ARG A 152 31.12 -0.95 -29.60
CA ARG A 152 31.10 -1.68 -30.86
C ARG A 152 32.48 -2.33 -30.99
N LYS A 153 32.57 -3.65 -30.76
CA LYS A 153 33.80 -4.41 -31.02
C LYS A 153 34.06 -4.34 -32.53
N THR A 154 34.97 -3.46 -32.93
CA THR A 154 35.59 -3.49 -34.25
C THR A 154 36.44 -4.76 -34.33
N ARG A 155 36.17 -5.56 -35.36
CA ARG A 155 36.92 -6.77 -35.68
C ARG A 155 37.86 -6.47 -36.84
#